data_AF-A0A143ZAD0-F1
#
_entry.id   AF-A0A143ZAD0-F1
#
_cell.length_a   1.000
_cell.length_b   1.000
_cell.length_c   1.000
_cell.angle_alpha   90.00
_cell.angle_beta   90.00
_cell.angle_gamma   90.00
#
_symmetry.space_group_name_H-M   'P 1'
#
loop_
_entity.id
_entity.type
_entity.pdbx_description
1 polymer ?
#
loop_
_entity_poly.entity_id
_entity_poly.type
_entity_poly.pdbx_seq_one_letter_code
_entity_poly.pdbx_strand_id
1 'polypeptide(L)'
;MAYEVEEIKFSQNIFYHLLKKGELNEKDDKELFRAYSENERVMNLVKQQGETSDSVIEKYGGTIYLIPKEDNDFLGYSKGELKAELCRSNANDKDYYLSQFVILTLLVEMYGSQGSSAKSRNYLRGGDLLNIISSRLKEGAEKDENEQDNGGIAFSNMQERFESLKSGDRTSRSKTTKEGFIYTIMKFLENQNLIVYVEVDDMITTSKKLDHFMDWNILNKNNYNRVLVALGEEEYE
;
A
#
# COMPACT_ATOMS: atom_id res chain seq x y z
N MET A 1 -20.18 19.75 -25.25
CA MET A 1 -19.26 20.91 -25.24
C MET A 1 -18.06 20.54 -26.09
N ALA A 2 -17.56 21.44 -26.95
CA ALA A 2 -16.35 21.18 -27.73
C ALA A 2 -15.12 21.54 -26.89
N TYR A 3 -14.10 20.67 -26.91
CA TYR A 3 -12.80 20.94 -26.30
C TYR A 3 -11.89 21.70 -27.27
N GLU A 4 -11.07 22.59 -26.75
CA GLU A 4 -10.05 23.29 -27.53
C GLU A 4 -8.82 22.38 -27.74
N VAL A 5 -8.10 22.58 -28.84
CA VAL A 5 -6.90 21.79 -29.17
C VAL A 5 -5.84 21.91 -28.07
N GLU A 6 -5.74 23.07 -27.44
CA GLU A 6 -4.82 23.32 -26.34
C GLU A 6 -5.20 22.53 -25.08
N GLU A 7 -6.49 22.46 -24.73
CA GLU A 7 -6.99 21.66 -23.60
C GLU A 7 -6.66 20.17 -23.79
N ILE A 8 -6.83 19.66 -25.01
CA ILE A 8 -6.50 18.27 -25.38
C ILE A 8 -5.00 18.03 -25.26
N LYS A 9 -4.17 18.97 -25.72
CA LYS A 9 -2.71 18.83 -25.65
C LYS A 9 -2.22 18.82 -24.20
N PHE A 10 -2.75 19.71 -23.36
CA PHE A 10 -2.42 19.72 -21.93
C PHE A 10 -2.83 18.42 -21.25
N SER A 11 -4.04 17.92 -21.49
CA SER A 11 -4.49 16.67 -20.88
C SER A 11 -3.62 15.47 -21.27
N GLN A 12 -3.28 15.34 -22.56
CA GLN A 12 -2.37 14.31 -23.06
C GLN A 12 -0.99 14.39 -22.42
N ASN A 13 -0.43 15.60 -22.28
CA ASN A 13 0.87 15.79 -21.64
C ASN A 13 0.84 15.42 -20.15
N ILE A 14 -0.20 15.83 -19.42
CA ILE A 14 -0.40 15.47 -18.02
C ILE A 14 -0.49 13.95 -17.88
N PHE A 15 -1.37 13.31 -18.66
CA PHE A 15 -1.57 11.88 -18.56
C PHE A 15 -0.33 11.07 -18.95
N TYR A 16 0.42 11.50 -19.96
CA TYR A 16 1.69 10.89 -20.33
C TYR A 16 2.76 11.05 -19.23
N HIS A 17 2.80 12.20 -18.54
CA HIS A 17 3.65 12.39 -17.38
C HIS A 17 3.29 11.40 -16.27
N LEU A 18 2.00 11.27 -15.97
CA LEU A 18 1.48 10.35 -14.96
C LEU A 18 1.78 8.89 -15.30
N LEU A 19 1.67 8.46 -16.57
CA LEU A 19 2.07 7.11 -16.99
C LEU A 19 3.57 6.84 -16.76
N LYS A 20 4.42 7.86 -16.89
CA LYS A 20 5.88 7.71 -16.69
C LYS A 20 6.31 7.70 -15.24
N LYS A 21 5.59 8.42 -14.38
CA LYS A 21 6.04 8.74 -13.02
C LYS A 21 5.10 8.26 -11.92
N GLY A 22 3.87 7.90 -12.26
CA GLY A 22 2.79 7.58 -11.31
C GLY A 22 2.22 8.82 -10.59
N GLU A 23 2.92 9.95 -10.63
CA GLU A 23 2.55 11.18 -9.95
C GLU A 23 3.07 12.42 -10.70
N LEU A 24 2.43 13.57 -10.45
CA LEU A 24 2.80 14.88 -10.94
C LEU A 24 2.77 15.86 -9.76
N ASN A 25 3.96 16.32 -9.33
CA ASN A 25 4.09 17.30 -8.25
C ASN A 25 4.12 18.73 -8.81
N GLU A 26 3.51 19.69 -8.10
CA GLU A 26 3.56 21.12 -8.44
C GLU A 26 5.00 21.64 -8.61
N LYS A 27 5.96 21.09 -7.86
CA LYS A 27 7.37 21.46 -7.93
C LYS A 27 8.10 20.90 -9.16
N ASP A 28 7.65 19.75 -9.66
CA ASP A 28 8.29 19.08 -10.79
C ASP A 28 7.87 19.71 -12.12
N ASP A 29 6.57 20.03 -12.24
CA ASP A 29 6.05 20.74 -13.40
C ASP A 29 4.84 21.60 -13.02
N LYS A 30 5.13 22.89 -12.76
CA LYS A 30 4.14 23.88 -12.34
C LYS A 30 3.10 24.16 -13.43
N GLU A 31 3.47 24.07 -14.70
CA GLU A 31 2.57 24.38 -15.80
C GLU A 31 1.51 23.28 -15.94
N LEU A 32 1.93 22.01 -15.99
CA LEU A 32 1.01 20.88 -16.08
C LEU A 32 0.14 20.76 -14.83
N PHE A 33 0.72 20.95 -13.64
CA PHE A 33 -0.04 20.91 -12.39
C PHE A 33 -1.11 22.00 -12.33
N ARG A 34 -0.77 23.22 -12.75
CA ARG A 34 -1.71 24.35 -12.81
C ARG A 34 -2.80 24.12 -13.83
N ALA A 35 -2.46 23.61 -15.01
CA ALA A 35 -3.44 23.28 -16.04
C ALA A 35 -4.48 22.26 -15.53
N TYR A 36 -4.04 21.19 -14.85
CA TYR A 36 -4.97 20.25 -14.21
C TYR A 36 -5.80 20.88 -13.08
N SER A 37 -5.17 21.73 -12.25
CA SER A 37 -5.81 22.26 -11.04
C SER A 37 -6.79 23.42 -11.27
N GLU A 38 -6.55 24.24 -12.29
CA GLU A 38 -7.31 25.48 -12.56
C GLU A 38 -8.24 25.36 -13.78
N ASN A 39 -8.04 24.37 -14.67
CA ASN A 39 -8.88 24.17 -15.84
C ASN A 39 -9.69 22.86 -15.73
N GLU A 40 -10.98 23.00 -15.43
CA GLU A 40 -11.92 21.87 -15.26
C GLU A 40 -12.01 20.98 -16.50
N ARG A 41 -11.92 21.54 -17.70
CA ARG A 41 -11.97 20.76 -18.94
C ARG A 41 -10.74 19.88 -19.11
N VAL A 42 -9.56 20.42 -18.79
CA VAL A 42 -8.31 19.64 -18.78
C VAL A 42 -8.38 18.54 -17.72
N MET A 43 -8.83 18.88 -16.50
CA MET A 43 -9.03 17.89 -15.44
C MET A 43 -9.94 16.75 -15.87
N ASN A 44 -11.10 17.06 -16.46
CA ASN A 44 -12.07 16.06 -16.90
C ASN A 44 -11.51 15.16 -17.99
N LEU A 45 -10.76 15.71 -18.95
CA LEU A 45 -10.08 14.92 -19.98
C LEU A 45 -9.05 13.96 -19.38
N VAL A 46 -8.23 14.41 -18.43
CA VAL A 46 -7.23 13.55 -17.76
C VAL A 46 -7.91 12.46 -16.94
N LYS A 47 -8.99 12.78 -16.22
CA LYS A 47 -9.79 11.78 -15.48
C LYS A 47 -10.39 10.73 -16.41
N GLN A 48 -10.93 11.14 -17.56
CA GLN A 48 -11.47 10.22 -18.57
C GLN A 48 -10.38 9.32 -19.17
N GLN A 49 -9.17 9.85 -19.38
CA GLN A 49 -8.02 9.05 -19.80
C GLN A 49 -7.65 8.00 -18.74
N GLY A 50 -7.63 8.39 -17.45
CA GLY A 50 -7.45 7.46 -16.34
C GLY A 50 -8.50 6.35 -16.32
N GLU A 51 -9.78 6.71 -16.47
CA GLU A 51 -10.87 5.72 -16.53
C GLU A 51 -10.70 4.74 -17.69
N THR A 52 -10.31 5.25 -18.87
CA THR A 52 -10.04 4.43 -20.06
C THR A 52 -8.85 3.49 -19.89
N SER A 53 -7.91 3.86 -19.02
CA SER A 53 -6.74 3.04 -18.68
C SER A 53 -6.93 2.25 -17.37
N ASP A 54 -8.17 1.98 -16.96
CA ASP A 54 -8.51 1.29 -15.71
C ASP A 54 -7.75 1.81 -14.49
N SER A 55 -7.76 3.13 -14.36
CA SER A 55 -7.08 3.87 -13.30
C SER A 55 -7.95 5.02 -12.80
N VAL A 56 -7.56 5.62 -11.67
CA VAL A 56 -8.18 6.80 -11.10
C VAL A 56 -7.14 7.91 -11.03
N ILE A 57 -7.55 9.14 -11.34
CA ILE A 57 -6.70 10.34 -11.20
C ILE A 57 -7.19 11.16 -10.03
N GLU A 58 -6.37 11.29 -8.99
CA GLU A 58 -6.71 12.04 -7.79
C GLU A 58 -5.64 13.06 -7.41
N LYS A 59 -6.07 14.18 -6.83
CA LYS A 59 -5.17 15.24 -6.37
C LYS A 59 -5.20 15.32 -4.85
N TYR A 60 -4.03 15.19 -4.23
CA TYR A 60 -3.83 15.38 -2.80
C TYR A 60 -2.76 16.45 -2.55
N GLY A 61 -3.19 17.56 -1.98
CA GLY A 61 -2.33 18.73 -1.80
C GLY A 61 -1.71 19.17 -3.12
N GLY A 62 -0.37 19.22 -3.17
CA GLY A 62 0.42 19.62 -4.33
C GLY A 62 0.81 18.49 -5.28
N THR A 63 0.16 17.32 -5.21
CA THR A 63 0.48 16.16 -6.07
C THR A 63 -0.79 15.57 -6.70
N ILE A 64 -0.71 15.27 -7.99
CA ILE A 64 -1.73 14.50 -8.74
C ILE A 64 -1.19 13.08 -8.94
N TYR A 65 -2.00 12.07 -8.67
CA TYR A 65 -1.61 10.66 -8.77
C TYR A 65 -2.42 9.94 -9.83
N LEU A 66 -1.78 9.00 -10.52
CA LEU A 66 -2.42 7.95 -11.30
C LEU A 66 -2.40 6.67 -10.47
N ILE A 67 -3.59 6.16 -10.16
CA ILE A 67 -3.78 5.00 -9.29
C ILE A 67 -4.44 3.90 -10.13
N PRO A 68 -3.71 2.85 -10.53
CA PRO A 68 -4.31 1.70 -11.19
C PRO A 68 -5.39 1.06 -10.32
N LYS A 69 -6.48 0.60 -10.93
CA LYS A 69 -7.49 -0.23 -10.25
C LYS A 69 -6.89 -1.60 -9.93
N GLU A 70 -7.53 -2.33 -9.01
CA GLU A 70 -7.07 -3.64 -8.52
C GLU A 70 -6.93 -4.71 -9.62
N ASP A 71 -7.70 -4.59 -10.69
CA ASP A 71 -7.72 -5.49 -11.85
C ASP A 71 -6.81 -5.02 -13.01
N ASN A 72 -6.08 -3.93 -12.83
CA ASN A 72 -5.18 -3.39 -13.85
C ASN A 72 -3.77 -3.97 -13.73
N ASP A 73 -3.58 -5.16 -14.30
CA ASP A 73 -2.29 -5.85 -14.34
C ASP A 73 -1.26 -5.16 -15.27
N PHE A 74 -1.68 -4.21 -16.12
CA PHE A 74 -0.79 -3.53 -17.06
C PHE A 74 -0.01 -2.39 -16.42
N LEU A 75 -0.68 -1.57 -15.61
CA LEU A 75 -0.07 -0.45 -14.88
C LEU A 75 0.20 -0.79 -13.41
N GLY A 76 -0.49 -1.80 -12.88
CA GLY A 76 -0.30 -2.34 -11.54
C GLY A 76 0.49 -3.64 -11.54
N TYR A 77 0.13 -4.54 -10.63
CA TYR A 77 0.73 -5.86 -10.53
C TYR A 77 -0.37 -6.92 -10.47
N SER A 78 -0.21 -7.98 -11.26
CA SER A 78 -0.98 -9.20 -11.06
C SER A 78 -0.60 -9.89 -9.75
N LYS A 79 -1.49 -10.74 -9.23
CA LYS A 79 -1.19 -11.63 -8.09
C LYS A 79 0.09 -12.44 -8.31
N GLY A 80 0.33 -12.88 -9.54
CA GLY A 80 1.52 -13.64 -9.92
C GLY A 80 2.80 -12.83 -9.77
N GLU A 81 2.81 -11.58 -10.24
CA GLU A 81 3.95 -10.68 -10.16
C GLU A 81 4.22 -10.24 -8.73
N LEU A 82 3.19 -9.86 -7.96
CA LEU A 82 3.35 -9.55 -6.53
C LEU A 82 3.95 -10.73 -5.77
N LYS A 83 3.50 -11.96 -6.06
CA LYS A 83 4.06 -13.15 -5.43
C LYS A 83 5.53 -13.36 -5.81
N ALA A 84 5.91 -13.13 -7.07
CA ALA A 84 7.30 -13.23 -7.50
C ALA A 84 8.20 -12.19 -6.82
N GLU A 85 7.69 -10.96 -6.67
CA GLU A 85 8.40 -9.84 -6.07
C GLU A 85 8.57 -10.02 -4.55
N LEU A 86 7.49 -10.36 -3.85
CA LEU A 86 7.44 -10.41 -2.38
C LEU A 86 7.92 -11.73 -1.79
N CYS A 87 7.67 -12.86 -2.47
CA CYS A 87 7.86 -14.18 -1.88
C CYS A 87 9.12 -14.88 -2.43
N ARG A 88 9.47 -16.01 -1.80
CA ARG A 88 10.53 -16.91 -2.29
C ARG A 88 10.15 -17.59 -3.60
N SER A 89 11.13 -18.16 -4.31
CA SER A 89 10.88 -18.98 -5.49
C SER A 89 9.92 -20.14 -5.18
N ASN A 90 9.04 -20.48 -6.14
CA ASN A 90 7.98 -21.48 -5.98
C ASN A 90 7.01 -21.22 -4.81
N ALA A 91 6.79 -19.95 -4.47
CA ALA A 91 5.79 -19.55 -3.49
C ALA A 91 4.37 -19.96 -3.91
N ASN A 92 3.59 -20.36 -2.90
CA ASN A 92 2.18 -20.67 -3.05
C ASN A 92 1.32 -19.50 -2.55
N ASP A 93 0.01 -19.69 -2.55
CA ASP A 93 -0.91 -18.63 -2.14
C ASP A 93 -0.82 -18.31 -0.64
N LYS A 94 -0.43 -19.26 0.22
CA LYS A 94 -0.20 -19.00 1.64
C LYS A 94 0.93 -17.98 1.84
N ASP A 95 2.00 -18.05 1.04
CA ASP A 95 3.08 -17.05 1.06
C ASP A 95 2.59 -15.65 0.67
N TYR A 96 1.76 -15.59 -0.37
CA TYR A 96 1.19 -14.34 -0.83
C TYR A 96 0.31 -13.70 0.24
N TYR A 97 -0.63 -14.45 0.82
CA TYR A 97 -1.51 -13.93 1.88
C TYR A 97 -0.73 -13.53 3.13
N LEU A 98 0.31 -14.28 3.51
CA LEU A 98 1.21 -13.86 4.57
C LEU A 98 1.89 -12.51 4.26
N SER A 99 2.31 -12.28 3.00
CA SER A 99 2.89 -11.00 2.58
C SER A 99 1.88 -9.86 2.71
N GLN A 100 0.64 -10.09 2.28
CA GLN A 100 -0.44 -9.10 2.43
C GLN A 100 -0.75 -8.81 3.90
N PHE A 101 -0.76 -9.84 4.74
CA PHE A 101 -0.95 -9.69 6.19
C PHE A 101 0.14 -8.82 6.83
N VAL A 102 1.40 -9.01 6.44
CA VAL A 102 2.51 -8.15 6.90
C VAL A 102 2.28 -6.69 6.49
N ILE A 103 1.90 -6.44 5.23
CA ILE A 103 1.64 -5.07 4.74
C ILE A 103 0.47 -4.46 5.52
N LEU A 104 -0.64 -5.19 5.69
CA LEU A 104 -1.80 -4.73 6.45
C LEU A 104 -1.46 -4.43 7.91
N THR A 105 -0.68 -5.30 8.55
CA THR A 105 -0.22 -5.11 9.93
C THR A 105 0.62 -3.84 10.04
N LEU A 106 1.56 -3.61 9.11
CA LEU A 106 2.33 -2.37 9.07
C LEU A 106 1.43 -1.15 8.95
N LEU A 107 0.42 -1.19 8.08
CA LEU A 107 -0.50 -0.07 7.89
C LEU A 107 -1.28 0.23 9.18
N VAL A 108 -1.85 -0.77 9.85
CA VAL A 108 -2.57 -0.55 11.11
C VAL A 108 -1.66 -0.05 12.24
N GLU A 109 -0.42 -0.53 12.31
CA GLU A 109 0.54 -0.06 13.31
C GLU A 109 1.02 1.38 13.09
N MET A 110 1.01 1.85 11.83
CA MET A 110 1.41 3.21 11.48
C MET A 110 0.23 4.18 11.47
N TYR A 111 -0.98 3.68 11.21
CA TYR A 111 -2.21 4.45 11.08
C TYR A 111 -3.28 3.93 12.04
N GLY A 112 -3.58 4.70 13.08
CA GLY A 112 -4.51 4.36 14.15
C GLY A 112 -5.47 5.52 14.39
N SER A 113 -6.76 5.30 14.21
CA SER A 113 -7.76 6.37 14.16
C SER A 113 -8.03 6.98 15.54
N GLN A 114 -7.40 8.11 15.87
CA GLN A 114 -7.97 9.15 16.74
C GLN A 114 -7.24 10.48 16.46
N GLY A 115 -7.69 11.26 15.46
CA GLY A 115 -7.11 12.58 15.18
C GLY A 115 -7.45 13.16 13.80
N SER A 116 -6.90 14.35 13.50
CA SER A 116 -7.05 15.04 12.20
C SER A 116 -6.24 14.44 11.05
N SER A 117 -5.39 13.45 11.35
CA SER A 117 -4.63 12.64 10.37
C SER A 117 -4.77 11.17 10.77
N ALA A 118 -4.75 10.28 9.77
CA ALA A 118 -4.79 8.84 10.01
C ALA A 118 -3.53 8.32 10.73
N LYS A 119 -2.41 9.04 10.69
CA LYS A 119 -1.11 8.58 11.18
C LYS A 119 -1.02 8.64 12.70
N SER A 120 -0.85 7.49 13.34
CA SER A 120 -0.71 7.35 14.79
C SER A 120 0.75 7.27 15.25
N ARG A 121 1.64 6.76 14.39
CA ARG A 121 3.04 6.48 14.72
C ARG A 121 3.99 7.05 13.67
N ASN A 122 5.08 7.66 14.14
CA ASN A 122 6.07 8.29 13.26
C ASN A 122 7.09 7.31 12.68
N TYR A 123 7.46 6.29 13.45
CA TYR A 123 8.42 5.27 13.05
C TYR A 123 8.12 3.93 13.71
N LEU A 124 8.51 2.83 13.07
CA LEU A 124 8.43 1.47 13.59
C LEU A 124 9.76 0.76 13.33
N ARG A 125 10.26 -0.05 14.28
CA ARG A 125 11.44 -0.88 14.02
C ARG A 125 11.04 -2.19 13.37
N GLY A 126 11.84 -2.68 12.42
CA GLY A 126 11.58 -3.97 11.74
C GLY A 126 11.49 -5.15 12.72
N GLY A 127 12.36 -5.18 13.74
CA GLY A 127 12.28 -6.14 14.83
C GLY A 127 10.98 -6.06 15.66
N ASP A 128 10.45 -4.85 15.89
CA ASP A 128 9.18 -4.68 16.60
C ASP A 128 8.00 -5.13 15.74
N LEU A 129 8.03 -4.80 14.44
CA LEU A 129 7.05 -5.28 13.46
C LEU A 129 7.01 -6.82 13.41
N LEU A 130 8.17 -7.49 13.41
CA LEU A 130 8.25 -8.95 13.47
C LEU A 130 7.57 -9.53 14.70
N ASN A 131 7.77 -8.92 15.87
CA ASN A 131 7.13 -9.36 17.10
C ASN A 131 5.61 -9.16 17.05
N ILE A 132 5.14 -8.02 16.53
CA ILE A 132 3.72 -7.72 16.36
C ILE A 132 3.06 -8.73 15.43
N ILE A 133 3.66 -9.02 14.28
CA ILE A 133 3.19 -10.04 13.33
C ILE A 133 3.10 -11.40 14.02
N SER A 134 4.13 -11.78 14.78
CA SER A 134 4.13 -13.05 15.49
C SER A 134 3.02 -13.14 16.55
N SER A 135 2.74 -12.05 17.27
CA SER A 135 1.66 -12.00 18.26
C SER A 135 0.30 -12.10 17.59
N ARG A 136 0.03 -11.24 16.60
CA ARG A 136 -1.26 -11.20 15.90
C ARG A 136 -1.57 -12.51 15.17
N LEU A 137 -0.57 -13.16 14.57
CA LEU A 137 -0.76 -14.47 13.94
C LEU A 137 -1.14 -15.54 14.97
N LYS A 138 -0.49 -15.53 16.14
CA LYS A 138 -0.78 -16.49 17.20
C LYS A 138 -2.16 -16.26 17.82
N GLU A 139 -2.49 -15.01 18.16
CA GLU A 139 -3.80 -14.63 18.70
C GLU A 139 -4.93 -14.94 17.72
N GLY A 140 -4.75 -14.63 16.43
CA GLY A 140 -5.74 -14.93 15.40
C GLY A 140 -5.90 -16.43 15.14
N ALA A 141 -4.85 -17.23 15.31
CA ALA A 141 -4.91 -18.68 15.14
C ALA A 141 -5.51 -19.41 16.36
N GLU A 142 -5.49 -18.78 17.53
CA GLU A 142 -6.17 -19.26 18.75
C GLU A 142 -7.70 -19.05 18.68
N LYS A 143 -8.20 -18.23 17.75
CA LYS A 143 -9.65 -18.07 17.48
C LYS A 143 -10.20 -19.29 16.75
N ASP A 144 -11.47 -19.62 17.01
CA ASP A 144 -12.17 -20.75 16.38
C ASP A 144 -12.21 -20.60 14.84
N GLU A 145 -12.16 -21.72 14.10
CA GLU A 145 -12.17 -21.72 12.63
C GLU A 145 -13.36 -20.95 12.04
N ASN A 146 -14.53 -21.01 12.70
CA ASN A 146 -15.71 -20.25 12.30
C ASN A 146 -15.53 -18.72 12.45
N GLU A 147 -14.76 -18.27 13.43
CA GLU A 147 -14.43 -16.85 13.62
C GLU A 147 -13.39 -16.38 12.61
N GLN A 148 -12.43 -17.25 12.26
CA GLN A 148 -11.45 -16.98 11.20
C GLN A 148 -12.13 -16.87 9.82
N ASP A 149 -13.05 -17.78 9.51
CA ASP A 149 -13.81 -17.77 8.26
C ASP A 149 -14.73 -16.54 8.15
N ASN A 150 -15.37 -16.13 9.25
CA ASN A 150 -16.17 -14.90 9.30
C ASN A 150 -15.32 -13.63 9.12
N GLY A 151 -14.07 -13.63 9.60
CA GLY A 151 -13.11 -12.55 9.40
C GLY A 151 -12.47 -12.53 8.01
N GLY A 152 -12.63 -13.60 7.22
CA GLY A 152 -12.04 -13.73 5.88
C GLY A 152 -10.52 -13.89 5.87
N ILE A 153 -9.90 -14.18 7.03
CA ILE A 153 -8.45 -14.34 7.18
C ILE A 153 -8.14 -15.72 7.76
N ALA A 154 -7.39 -16.54 7.01
CA ALA A 154 -6.94 -17.86 7.46
C ALA A 154 -5.66 -17.77 8.31
N PHE A 155 -5.78 -17.30 9.55
CA PHE A 155 -4.66 -17.08 10.48
C PHE A 155 -3.83 -18.34 10.70
N SER A 156 -4.46 -19.51 10.89
CA SER A 156 -3.75 -20.78 11.10
C SER A 156 -2.80 -21.13 9.94
N ASN A 157 -3.25 -20.92 8.70
CA ASN A 157 -2.44 -21.17 7.51
C ASN A 157 -1.26 -20.21 7.40
N MET A 158 -1.45 -18.95 7.79
CA MET A 158 -0.40 -17.93 7.75
C MET A 158 0.60 -18.11 8.89
N GLN A 159 0.15 -18.49 10.08
CA GLN A 159 1.02 -18.80 11.23
C GLN A 159 1.93 -19.99 10.91
N GLU A 160 1.37 -21.11 10.45
CA GLU A 160 2.14 -22.29 10.01
C GLU A 160 3.22 -21.87 9.00
N ARG A 161 2.85 -21.01 8.05
CA ARG A 161 3.77 -20.54 7.03
C ARG A 161 4.87 -19.66 7.61
N PHE A 162 4.53 -18.72 8.48
CA PHE A 162 5.49 -17.83 9.13
C PHE A 162 6.46 -18.59 10.04
N GLU A 163 5.99 -19.61 10.75
CA GLU A 163 6.82 -20.48 11.59
C GLU A 163 7.74 -21.39 10.78
N SER A 164 7.36 -21.74 9.55
CA SER A 164 8.23 -22.51 8.64
C SER A 164 9.43 -21.70 8.11
N LEU A 165 9.41 -20.36 8.24
CA LEU A 165 10.55 -19.53 7.91
C LEU A 165 11.64 -19.73 8.97
N LYS A 166 12.90 -19.81 8.51
CA LYS A 166 14.04 -19.97 9.41
C LYS A 166 14.21 -18.71 10.25
N SER A 167 14.64 -18.88 11.50
CA SER A 167 15.22 -17.76 12.24
C SER A 167 16.56 -17.40 11.59
N GLY A 168 16.70 -16.17 11.11
CA GLY A 168 17.96 -15.65 10.61
C GLY A 168 18.58 -14.67 11.60
N ASP A 169 19.81 -14.26 11.33
CA ASP A 169 20.36 -13.07 11.99
C ASP A 169 19.64 -11.82 11.45
N ARG A 170 19.68 -10.72 12.20
CA ARG A 170 19.06 -9.42 11.82
C ARG A 170 19.53 -8.90 10.45
N THR A 171 20.68 -9.36 9.96
CA THR A 171 21.25 -8.98 8.67
C THR A 171 20.81 -9.90 7.53
N SER A 172 20.04 -10.95 7.80
CA SER A 172 19.58 -11.89 6.76
C SER A 172 18.69 -11.17 5.76
N ARG A 173 19.09 -11.24 4.48
CA ARG A 173 18.28 -10.76 3.35
C ARG A 173 17.60 -11.91 2.59
N SER A 174 17.68 -13.14 3.11
CA SER A 174 17.10 -14.30 2.46
C SER A 174 15.59 -14.37 2.68
N LYS A 175 14.81 -14.46 1.60
CA LYS A 175 13.34 -14.65 1.65
C LYS A 175 12.88 -15.91 2.40
N THR A 176 13.81 -16.80 2.77
CA THR A 176 13.54 -18.02 3.55
C THR A 176 13.70 -17.84 5.06
N THR A 177 14.18 -16.67 5.52
CA THR A 177 14.18 -16.28 6.94
C THR A 177 13.10 -15.26 7.21
N LYS A 178 12.67 -15.13 8.47
CA LYS A 178 11.66 -14.14 8.89
C LYS A 178 12.14 -12.71 8.59
N GLU A 179 13.38 -12.40 8.93
CA GLU A 179 14.01 -11.10 8.72
C GLU A 179 14.12 -10.76 7.24
N GLY A 180 14.57 -11.71 6.40
CA GLY A 180 14.72 -11.46 4.97
C GLY A 180 13.39 -11.39 4.23
N PHE A 181 12.35 -12.06 4.72
CA PHE A 181 11.00 -11.91 4.22
C PHE A 181 10.45 -10.50 4.49
N ILE A 182 10.53 -10.00 5.73
CA ILE A 182 10.13 -8.62 6.06
C ILE A 182 10.96 -7.61 5.29
N TYR A 183 12.28 -7.80 5.22
CA TYR A 183 13.17 -6.95 4.44
C TYR A 183 12.72 -6.81 2.99
N THR A 184 12.35 -7.92 2.35
CA THR A 184 11.88 -7.94 0.95
C THR A 184 10.61 -7.10 0.81
N ILE A 185 9.66 -7.24 1.73
CA ILE A 185 8.42 -6.47 1.72
C ILE A 185 8.72 -4.98 1.94
N MET A 186 9.61 -4.63 2.88
CA MET A 186 9.98 -3.24 3.12
C MET A 186 10.66 -2.62 1.90
N LYS A 187 11.57 -3.36 1.25
CA LYS A 187 12.22 -2.89 0.02
C LYS A 187 11.25 -2.72 -1.14
N PHE A 188 10.30 -3.62 -1.28
CA PHE A 188 9.23 -3.46 -2.25
C PHE A 188 8.44 -2.17 -2.00
N LEU A 189 7.96 -1.94 -0.77
CA LEU A 189 7.20 -0.75 -0.42
C LEU A 189 8.03 0.55 -0.56
N GLU A 190 9.33 0.49 -0.26
CA GLU A 190 10.27 1.60 -0.47
C GLU A 190 10.45 1.92 -1.96
N ASN A 191 10.60 0.90 -2.82
CA ASN A 191 10.70 1.07 -4.27
C ASN A 191 9.43 1.69 -4.87
N GLN A 192 8.26 1.44 -4.27
CA GLN A 192 6.98 2.07 -4.63
C GLN A 192 6.82 3.50 -4.04
N ASN A 193 7.81 3.99 -3.31
CA ASN A 193 7.82 5.26 -2.58
C ASN A 193 6.66 5.35 -1.56
N LEU A 194 6.27 4.23 -0.95
CA LEU A 194 5.22 4.19 0.09
C LEU A 194 5.82 4.35 1.48
N ILE A 195 7.00 3.79 1.72
CA ILE A 195 7.75 3.92 2.97
C ILE A 195 9.18 4.38 2.71
N VAL A 196 9.87 4.75 3.78
CA VAL A 196 11.32 4.94 3.82
C VAL A 196 11.87 3.94 4.83
N TYR A 197 12.80 3.08 4.41
CA TYR A 197 13.37 2.03 5.25
C TYR A 197 14.87 2.25 5.47
N VAL A 198 15.21 2.76 6.64
CA VAL A 198 16.60 3.04 7.05
C VAL A 198 17.22 1.76 7.61
N GLU A 199 17.94 1.03 6.76
CA GLU A 199 18.51 -0.29 7.10
C GLU A 199 19.45 -0.30 8.31
N VAL A 200 20.23 0.78 8.50
CA VAL A 200 21.23 0.88 9.58
C VAL A 200 20.58 0.86 10.95
N ASP A 201 19.44 1.53 11.07
CA ASP A 201 18.68 1.67 12.31
C ASP A 201 17.48 0.71 12.39
N ASP A 202 17.30 -0.13 11.36
CA ASP A 202 16.12 -0.97 11.14
C ASP A 202 14.81 -0.19 11.29
N MET A 203 14.78 1.06 10.80
CA MET A 203 13.70 2.00 11.03
C MET A 203 12.83 2.18 9.79
N ILE A 204 11.52 1.99 9.97
CA ILE A 204 10.48 2.17 8.97
C ILE A 204 9.74 3.47 9.28
N THR A 205 9.63 4.36 8.29
CA THR A 205 8.78 5.56 8.37
C THR A 205 7.89 5.64 7.13
N THR A 206 6.73 6.27 7.22
CA THR A 206 5.83 6.44 6.07
C THR A 206 6.27 7.60 5.19
N SER A 207 6.05 7.47 3.88
CA SER A 207 6.21 8.57 2.93
C SER A 207 4.99 9.50 2.96
N LYS A 208 5.16 10.71 2.41
CA LYS A 208 4.02 11.61 2.16
C LYS A 208 2.99 11.01 1.19
N LYS A 209 3.44 10.20 0.23
CA LYS A 209 2.56 9.54 -0.74
C LYS A 209 1.61 8.57 -0.04
N LEU A 210 2.15 7.73 0.84
CA LEU A 210 1.33 6.83 1.64
C LEU A 210 0.43 7.61 2.60
N ASP A 211 0.95 8.63 3.29
CA ASP A 211 0.13 9.48 4.18
C ASP A 211 -1.08 10.10 3.42
N HIS A 212 -0.88 10.60 2.20
CA HIS A 212 -1.97 11.11 1.35
C HIS A 212 -2.99 10.02 1.00
N PHE A 213 -2.53 8.82 0.62
CA PHE A 213 -3.43 7.72 0.31
C PHE A 213 -4.19 7.24 1.53
N MET A 214 -3.59 7.21 2.71
CA MET A 214 -4.26 6.79 3.93
C MET A 214 -5.24 7.84 4.42
N ASP A 215 -4.90 9.12 4.39
CA ASP A 215 -5.85 10.19 4.74
C ASP A 215 -7.08 10.17 3.80
N TRP A 216 -6.95 9.71 2.55
CA TRP A 216 -8.09 9.57 1.64
C TRP A 216 -8.84 8.22 1.77
N ASN A 217 -8.12 7.09 1.85
CA ASN A 217 -8.71 5.74 1.88
C ASN A 217 -9.18 5.30 3.28
N ILE A 218 -8.46 5.66 4.35
CA ILE A 218 -8.77 5.27 5.74
C ILE A 218 -9.78 6.23 6.39
N LEU A 219 -9.74 7.54 6.11
CA LEU A 219 -10.71 8.48 6.70
C LEU A 219 -12.14 8.28 6.16
N ASN A 220 -12.32 7.44 5.14
CA ASN A 220 -13.60 6.81 4.89
C ASN A 220 -13.76 5.61 5.84
N LYS A 221 -14.29 5.86 7.05
CA LYS A 221 -14.45 4.93 8.20
C LYS A 221 -14.76 3.46 7.84
N ASN A 222 -15.46 3.22 6.74
CA ASN A 222 -15.86 1.89 6.28
C ASN A 222 -14.67 0.97 5.94
N ASN A 223 -13.56 1.49 5.39
CA ASN A 223 -12.42 0.63 4.98
C ASN A 223 -11.50 0.30 6.15
N TYR A 224 -11.24 1.26 7.03
CA TYR A 224 -10.44 1.06 8.23
C TYR A 224 -11.09 0.05 9.18
N ASN A 225 -12.40 0.18 9.42
CA ASN A 225 -13.13 -0.76 10.27
C ASN A 225 -13.11 -2.18 9.68
N ARG A 226 -13.18 -2.34 8.35
CA ARG A 226 -13.03 -3.66 7.72
C ARG A 226 -11.65 -4.26 7.95
N VAL A 227 -10.59 -3.45 7.90
CA VAL A 227 -9.22 -3.91 8.19
C VAL A 227 -9.07 -4.28 9.66
N LEU A 228 -9.57 -3.47 10.60
CA LEU A 228 -9.55 -3.78 12.03
C LEU A 228 -10.32 -5.06 12.38
N VAL A 229 -11.53 -5.20 11.83
CA VAL A 229 -12.36 -6.40 12.00
C VAL A 229 -11.65 -7.63 11.43
N ALA A 230 -11.06 -7.51 10.23
CA ALA A 230 -10.32 -8.61 9.62
C ALA A 230 -9.08 -9.00 10.45
N LEU A 231 -8.42 -8.03 11.09
CA LEU A 231 -7.29 -8.25 12.00
C LEU A 231 -7.71 -8.64 13.43
N GLY A 232 -9.02 -8.71 13.71
CA GLY A 232 -9.55 -9.25 14.95
C GLY A 232 -9.49 -8.31 16.16
N GLU A 233 -9.36 -6.99 15.95
CA GLU A 233 -9.44 -5.99 17.00
C GLU A 233 -10.92 -5.65 17.31
N GLU A 234 -11.31 -5.67 18.59
CA GLU A 234 -12.63 -5.19 19.04
C GLU A 234 -12.63 -3.66 19.10
N GLU A 235 -13.77 -3.05 18.75
CA GLU A 235 -13.95 -1.60 18.78
C GLU A 235 -13.61 -1.04 20.17
N TYR A 236 -12.69 -0.07 20.24
CA TYR A 236 -12.68 0.88 21.34
C TYR A 236 -13.55 2.06 20.93
N GLU A 237 -14.77 2.12 21.49
CA GLU A 237 -15.70 3.26 21.41
C GLU A 237 -15.03 4.60 21.77
#